data_AF-A0A661R019-F1
#
_entry.id   AF-A0A661R019-F1
#
_cell.length_a   1.000
_cell.length_b   1.000
_cell.length_c   1.000
_cell.angle_alpha   90.00
_cell.angle_beta   90.00
_cell.angle_gamma   90.00
#
_symmetry.space_group_name_H-M   'P 1'
#
loop_
_entity.id
_entity.type
_entity.pdbx_description
1 polymer ?
#
loop_
_entity_poly.entity_id
_entity_poly.type
_entity_poly.pdbx_seq_one_letter_code
_entity_poly.pdbx_strand_id
1 'polypeptide(L)'
;MPIIFLIFFLGGCPAQQKKIVIEGIVPTRTGAGIKLTGPAVVESIFVRHGDQMVFQRKIGAKRESLLVDFNWEKGESYTFDIKTGDTTLSRKTTPFEKPLPFELGKDDLGKPGGGVEIAEIDKWSKKLYEKVDVSAQNRIGVAGFDQTVRVYDIRGRLVWRHKIPAGVARCVKFSASGDYLLAGEASPEGNIYSFWSATGKLCWKYATAKDLGTSKTTYYGHQPKVCSIAIVGERVYVGATMTTEDYLADGDRKVKYWPKKGIIYAFELKTGRLLWRFPATGLLDTAPLRVSVDAHGQYLVFGGWGGSANGRVRQRYPENTLYLLNAANGQLLWSYFVPPAGKYGFGSASIGSGCNISPNGKYVACCSMDGRLFLFDIRGCAEKKIPRLIYEKAVSMPLSVSGIPIYAYGGKVFVDNEGGVLLTIGRTYIAPAGKGLAKAPDVKHPRENSLIKLDREGTISWIWPARGPIETPCLSRDGRYLVVSMCHNYITRSKDMAGIYCFDLKRPGGGPNKLLWFYKMEGIGIAGATGKKDTLEPAGYAAVEIENSARCDTSILV
;
A
#
# COMPACT_ATOMS: atom_id res chain seq x y z
N MET A 1 -54.61 51.02 18.29
CA MET A 1 -53.73 49.93 18.74
C MET A 1 -52.30 50.28 18.36
N PRO A 2 -51.37 50.41 19.31
CA PRO A 2 -50.00 50.82 19.02
C PRO A 2 -49.16 49.62 18.57
N ILE A 3 -48.28 49.86 17.59
CA ILE A 3 -47.26 48.90 17.12
C ILE A 3 -46.03 49.07 18.02
N ILE A 4 -45.71 48.04 18.79
CA ILE A 4 -44.52 47.98 19.63
C ILE A 4 -43.33 47.60 18.75
N PHE A 5 -42.34 48.48 18.63
CA PHE A 5 -41.02 48.16 18.08
C PHE A 5 -40.16 47.51 19.17
N LEU A 6 -39.87 46.22 19.05
CA LEU A 6 -38.84 45.55 19.83
C LEU A 6 -37.47 45.80 19.17
N ILE A 7 -36.60 46.55 19.84
CA ILE A 7 -35.18 46.70 19.49
C ILE A 7 -34.42 45.58 20.21
N PHE A 8 -33.92 44.59 19.46
CA PHE A 8 -32.95 43.63 19.98
C PHE A 8 -31.54 44.23 19.94
N PHE A 9 -30.98 44.54 21.11
CA PHE A 9 -29.54 44.75 21.26
C PHE A 9 -28.83 43.40 21.13
N LEU A 10 -28.24 43.12 19.98
CA LEU A 10 -27.23 42.07 19.85
C LEU A 10 -25.93 42.56 20.50
N GLY A 11 -25.78 42.30 21.79
CA GLY A 11 -24.50 42.38 22.48
C GLY A 11 -23.56 41.32 21.91
N GLY A 12 -22.76 41.69 20.92
CA GLY A 12 -21.67 40.87 20.42
C GLY A 12 -20.64 40.65 21.52
N CYS A 13 -20.59 39.45 22.07
CA CYS A 13 -19.48 39.02 22.91
C CYS A 13 -18.21 39.05 22.04
N PRO A 14 -17.17 39.83 22.37
CA PRO A 14 -15.95 39.84 21.56
C PRO A 14 -15.34 38.45 21.62
N ALA A 15 -15.30 37.78 20.47
CA ALA A 15 -14.61 36.50 20.31
C ALA A 15 -13.16 36.70 20.77
N GLN A 16 -12.81 36.11 21.91
CA GLN A 16 -11.46 36.16 22.46
C GLN A 16 -10.51 35.51 21.45
N GLN A 17 -9.77 36.33 20.71
CA GLN A 17 -8.87 35.89 19.66
C GLN A 17 -7.77 35.04 20.33
N LYS A 18 -7.83 33.71 20.16
CA LYS A 18 -6.83 32.80 20.73
C LYS A 18 -5.44 33.22 20.26
N LYS A 19 -4.57 33.58 21.21
CA LYS A 19 -3.17 33.94 20.94
C LYS A 19 -2.47 32.77 20.25
N ILE A 20 -1.93 33.00 19.05
CA ILE A 20 -1.16 31.98 18.33
C ILE A 20 0.17 31.75 19.05
N VAL A 21 0.51 30.50 19.30
CA VAL A 21 1.78 30.08 19.90
C VAL A 21 2.33 28.84 19.17
N ILE A 22 3.59 28.51 19.42
CA ILE A 22 4.20 27.26 18.94
C ILE A 22 3.67 26.12 19.80
N GLU A 23 2.78 25.31 19.25
CA GLU A 23 2.17 24.15 19.91
C GLU A 23 3.18 23.01 20.08
N GLY A 24 4.00 22.75 19.06
CA GLY A 24 4.97 21.66 19.09
C GLY A 24 6.09 21.84 18.07
N ILE A 25 7.25 21.29 18.40
CA ILE A 25 8.39 21.15 17.49
C ILE A 25 8.81 19.68 17.53
N VAL A 26 8.84 19.05 16.37
CA VAL A 26 9.10 17.63 16.21
C VAL A 26 10.38 17.49 15.37
N PRO A 27 11.46 16.89 15.89
CA PRO A 27 12.62 16.60 15.06
C PRO A 27 12.21 15.63 13.97
N THR A 28 12.32 16.04 12.71
CA THR A 28 12.15 15.16 11.56
C THR A 28 13.52 14.70 11.09
N ARG A 29 13.58 13.81 10.10
CA ARG A 29 14.88 13.38 9.60
C ARG A 29 15.69 14.51 8.94
N THR A 30 15.01 15.40 8.22
CA THR A 30 15.64 16.52 7.50
C THR A 30 15.78 17.79 8.32
N GLY A 31 15.33 17.82 9.58
CA GLY A 31 15.27 19.03 10.38
C GLY A 31 14.19 18.96 11.43
N ALA A 32 13.21 19.87 11.36
CA ALA A 32 12.09 19.86 12.30
C ALA A 32 10.77 20.32 11.66
N GLY A 33 9.70 19.65 12.08
CA GLY A 33 8.33 20.08 11.88
C GLY A 33 7.90 20.99 13.03
N ILE A 34 7.18 22.06 12.71
CA ILE A 34 6.66 23.02 13.68
C ILE A 34 5.15 23.13 13.50
N LYS A 35 4.41 22.97 14.58
CA LYS A 35 2.95 23.14 14.64
C LYS A 35 2.61 24.38 15.46
N LEU A 36 1.74 25.22 14.92
CA LEU A 36 1.17 26.38 15.59
C LEU A 36 -0.24 26.04 16.08
N THR A 37 -0.70 26.70 17.13
CA THR A 37 -2.07 26.53 17.67
C THR A 37 -3.18 27.00 16.71
N GLY A 38 -2.81 27.64 15.60
CA GLY A 38 -3.70 27.99 14.51
C GLY A 38 -2.96 28.67 13.36
N PRO A 39 -3.64 28.90 12.22
CA PRO A 39 -3.03 29.53 11.06
C PRO A 39 -2.57 30.98 11.30
N ALA A 40 -1.30 31.28 11.06
CA ALA A 40 -0.73 32.64 11.15
C ALA A 40 0.08 33.00 9.89
N VAL A 41 0.16 34.30 9.56
CA VAL A 41 1.06 34.79 8.52
C VAL A 41 2.49 34.72 9.06
N VAL A 42 3.29 33.80 8.52
CA VAL A 42 4.68 33.62 8.90
C VAL A 42 5.54 34.39 7.92
N GLU A 43 6.22 35.43 8.41
CA GLU A 43 7.16 36.24 7.62
C GLU A 43 8.46 35.48 7.42
N SER A 44 9.04 34.99 8.51
CA SER A 44 10.31 34.27 8.51
C SER A 44 10.45 33.34 9.71
N ILE A 45 11.33 32.36 9.56
CA ILE A 45 11.73 31.43 10.62
C ILE A 45 13.25 31.51 10.78
N PHE A 46 13.70 31.44 12.03
CA PHE A 46 15.09 31.31 12.42
C PHE A 46 15.23 30.11 13.36
N VAL A 47 16.31 29.35 13.21
CA VAL A 47 16.67 28.27 14.13
C VAL A 47 18.09 28.52 14.62
N ARG A 48 18.28 28.43 15.93
CA ARG A 48 19.55 28.65 16.60
C ARG A 48 19.98 27.44 17.41
N HIS A 49 21.28 27.18 17.43
CA HIS A 49 21.95 26.25 18.34
C HIS A 49 22.87 27.08 19.24
N GLY A 50 22.50 27.22 20.51
CA GLY A 50 23.07 28.28 21.35
C GLY A 50 22.84 29.66 20.74
N ASP A 51 23.92 30.40 20.52
CA ASP A 51 23.90 31.73 19.87
C ASP A 51 24.09 31.65 18.35
N GLN A 52 24.47 30.49 17.81
CA GLN A 52 24.70 30.31 16.39
C GLN A 52 23.38 30.10 15.64
N MET A 53 23.16 30.88 14.58
CA MET A 53 22.05 30.66 13.66
C MET A 53 22.38 29.54 12.68
N VAL A 54 21.60 28.46 12.71
CA VAL A 54 21.79 27.26 11.87
C VAL A 54 20.80 27.19 10.71
N PHE A 55 19.71 27.95 10.78
CA PHE A 55 18.73 28.04 9.69
C PHE A 55 18.01 29.39 9.69
N GLN A 56 17.74 29.91 8.50
CA GLN A 56 16.85 31.04 8.28
C GLN A 56 16.07 30.86 6.98
N ARG A 57 14.77 31.19 6.98
CA ARG A 57 13.97 31.21 5.75
C ARG A 57 12.85 32.25 5.81
N LYS A 58 12.71 33.05 4.75
CA LYS A 58 11.51 33.87 4.50
C LYS A 58 10.38 33.01 3.94
N ILE A 59 9.16 33.20 4.43
CA ILE A 59 7.98 32.41 4.04
C ILE A 59 6.91 33.30 3.41
N GLY A 60 6.54 34.40 4.08
CA GLY A 60 5.56 35.37 3.58
C GLY A 60 4.18 34.77 3.31
N ALA A 61 3.73 33.80 4.11
CA ALA A 61 2.47 33.11 3.84
C ALA A 61 1.78 32.59 5.10
N LYS A 62 0.44 32.45 5.02
CA LYS A 62 -0.37 31.89 6.10
C LYS A 62 -0.10 30.40 6.27
N ARG A 63 0.31 29.98 7.47
CA ARG A 63 0.73 28.60 7.80
C ARG A 63 0.27 28.23 9.20
N GLU A 64 -0.03 26.95 9.37
CA GLU A 64 -0.31 26.34 10.67
C GLU A 64 0.75 25.27 11.00
N SER A 65 1.20 24.54 9.97
CA SER A 65 2.34 23.64 10.03
C SER A 65 3.48 24.15 9.14
N LEU A 66 4.72 23.95 9.59
CA LEU A 66 5.94 24.38 8.91
C LEU A 66 6.96 23.24 8.95
N LEU A 67 7.69 23.05 7.86
CA LEU A 67 8.85 22.15 7.83
C LEU A 67 10.12 22.98 7.61
N VAL A 68 11.10 22.78 8.48
CA VAL A 68 12.40 23.45 8.47
C VAL A 68 13.46 22.40 8.19
N ASP A 69 14.24 22.60 7.13
CA ASP A 69 15.27 21.64 6.71
C ASP A 69 16.64 22.12 7.22
N PHE A 70 17.20 21.43 8.21
CA PHE A 70 18.53 21.69 8.76
C PHE A 70 19.08 20.41 9.43
N ASN A 71 20.39 20.29 9.51
CA ASN A 71 21.02 19.13 10.15
C ASN A 71 21.08 19.37 11.66
N TRP A 72 20.28 18.61 12.42
CA TRP A 72 20.39 18.59 13.87
C TRP A 72 21.27 17.44 14.36
N GLU A 73 21.83 17.62 15.54
CA GLU A 73 22.70 16.66 16.22
C GLU A 73 21.96 15.99 17.38
N LYS A 74 22.22 14.70 17.56
CA LYS A 74 21.56 13.92 18.60
C LYS A 74 22.02 14.41 19.98
N GLY A 75 21.06 14.70 20.86
CA GLY A 75 21.31 15.19 22.21
C GLY A 75 21.33 16.72 22.31
N GLU A 76 21.21 17.43 21.18
CA GLU A 76 21.29 18.89 21.14
C GLU A 76 19.91 19.57 21.15
N SER A 77 19.86 20.76 21.74
CA SER A 77 18.66 21.62 21.83
C SER A 77 18.75 22.81 20.90
N TYR A 78 17.61 23.20 20.32
CA TYR A 78 17.52 24.31 19.37
C TYR A 78 16.47 25.32 19.78
N THR A 79 16.68 26.59 19.46
CA THR A 79 15.69 27.66 19.66
C THR A 79 15.08 28.04 18.32
N PHE A 80 13.76 28.01 18.22
CA PHE A 80 13.00 28.39 17.03
C PHE A 80 12.32 29.72 17.25
N ASP A 81 12.65 30.70 16.42
CA ASP A 81 12.04 32.02 16.39
C ASP A 81 11.22 32.17 15.11
N ILE A 82 9.90 32.38 15.25
CA ILE A 82 8.96 32.54 14.15
C ILE A 82 8.43 33.95 14.18
N LYS A 83 8.81 34.75 13.19
CA LYS A 83 8.31 36.10 13.03
C LYS A 83 6.95 36.06 12.32
N THR A 84 5.94 36.59 13.00
CA THR A 84 4.61 36.86 12.43
C THR A 84 4.43 38.37 12.30
N GLY A 85 3.39 38.80 11.57
CA GLY A 85 3.12 40.25 11.39
C GLY A 85 2.89 41.00 12.71
N ASP A 86 2.41 40.31 13.74
CA ASP A 86 2.00 40.92 15.01
C ASP A 86 3.03 40.70 16.14
N THR A 87 3.88 39.67 16.04
CA THR A 87 4.80 39.29 17.13
C THR A 87 5.91 38.33 16.67
N THR A 88 6.85 38.03 17.56
CA THR A 88 7.80 36.92 17.36
C THR A 88 7.51 35.83 18.38
N LEU A 89 7.23 34.63 17.89
CA LEU A 89 7.04 33.44 18.71
C LEU A 89 8.40 32.77 18.89
N SER A 90 8.82 32.49 20.12
CA SER A 90 10.08 31.80 20.41
C SER A 90 9.84 30.55 21.25
N ARG A 91 10.52 29.45 20.90
CA ARG A 91 10.49 28.22 21.70
C ARG A 91 11.81 27.46 21.59
N LYS A 92 12.39 27.12 22.75
CA LYS A 92 13.52 26.19 22.86
C LYS A 92 13.02 24.75 22.94
N THR A 93 13.67 23.85 22.23
CA THR A 93 13.35 22.42 22.23
C THR A 93 14.04 21.70 23.37
N THR A 94 13.48 20.58 23.79
CA THR A 94 14.26 19.53 24.46
C THR A 94 15.31 18.98 23.48
N PRO A 95 16.37 18.33 23.99
CA PRO A 95 17.32 17.59 23.18
C PRO A 95 16.64 16.71 22.14
N PHE A 96 17.10 16.80 20.89
CA PHE A 96 16.61 15.95 19.82
C PHE A 96 17.29 14.58 19.88
N GLU A 97 16.50 13.52 20.08
CA GLU A 97 17.05 12.16 20.26
C GLU A 97 16.99 11.30 19.00
N LYS A 98 15.91 11.45 18.24
CA LYS A 98 15.63 10.68 17.03
C LYS A 98 14.61 11.40 16.16
N PRO A 99 14.59 11.14 14.84
CA PRO A 99 13.54 11.65 13.99
C PRO A 99 12.19 11.01 14.37
N LEU A 100 11.15 11.82 14.31
CA LEU A 100 9.76 11.46 14.53
C LEU A 100 8.92 11.91 13.32
N PRO A 101 7.85 11.18 13.01
CA PRO A 101 6.94 11.55 11.92
C PRO A 101 6.26 12.90 12.21
N PHE A 102 6.09 13.70 11.17
CA PHE A 102 5.37 14.97 11.26
C PHE A 102 4.27 15.08 10.20
N GLU A 103 3.05 15.42 10.63
CA GLU A 103 1.91 15.59 9.73
C GLU A 103 1.95 16.97 9.04
N LEU A 104 2.06 16.95 7.71
CA LEU A 104 2.09 18.15 6.88
C LEU A 104 0.72 18.59 6.39
N GLY A 105 -0.21 17.65 6.27
CA GLY A 105 -1.55 17.96 5.79
C GLY A 105 -2.50 16.79 5.93
N LYS A 106 -3.79 17.12 5.93
CA LYS A 106 -4.89 16.17 6.04
C LYS A 106 -5.95 16.54 5.01
N ASP A 107 -6.47 15.57 4.29
CA ASP A 107 -7.58 15.74 3.34
C ASP A 107 -8.71 14.76 3.68
N ASP A 108 -9.94 15.27 3.80
CA ASP A 108 -11.12 14.50 4.15
C ASP A 108 -11.57 13.69 2.92
N LEU A 109 -11.34 12.38 2.99
CA LEU A 109 -11.86 11.42 2.03
C LEU A 109 -13.36 11.27 2.30
N GLY A 110 -14.14 11.49 1.25
CA GLY A 110 -15.59 11.35 1.36
C GLY A 110 -16.02 9.94 1.76
N LYS A 111 -17.34 9.73 1.87
CA LYS A 111 -17.88 8.40 2.16
C LYS A 111 -17.55 7.40 1.04
N PRO A 112 -17.41 6.11 1.36
CA PRO A 112 -17.18 5.12 0.32
C PRO A 112 -18.29 5.10 -0.73
N GLY A 113 -17.89 5.13 -1.99
CA GLY A 113 -18.79 5.01 -3.12
C GLY A 113 -18.82 3.58 -3.66
N GLY A 114 -19.84 3.25 -4.46
CA GLY A 114 -19.84 2.02 -5.28
C GLY A 114 -20.01 0.71 -4.48
N GLY A 115 -20.69 0.75 -3.33
CA GLY A 115 -20.95 -0.44 -2.52
C GLY A 115 -19.72 -0.98 -1.78
N VAL A 116 -18.72 -0.13 -1.55
CA VAL A 116 -17.59 -0.43 -0.68
C VAL A 116 -18.03 -0.32 0.78
N GLU A 117 -17.70 -1.33 1.59
CA GLU A 117 -17.98 -1.31 3.03
C GLU A 117 -16.82 -0.66 3.81
N ILE A 118 -17.20 -0.03 4.91
CA ILE A 118 -16.31 0.62 5.88
C ILE A 118 -15.74 -0.45 6.83
N ALA A 119 -14.53 -0.24 7.34
CA ALA A 119 -14.00 -1.10 8.40
C ALA A 119 -14.64 -0.76 9.75
N GLU A 120 -15.09 -1.77 10.50
CA GLU A 120 -15.61 -1.60 11.86
C GLU A 120 -14.64 -2.22 12.88
N ILE A 121 -14.50 -1.64 14.08
CA ILE A 121 -13.52 -2.13 15.08
C ILE A 121 -13.77 -3.58 15.55
N ASP A 122 -15.02 -3.99 15.64
CA ASP A 122 -15.45 -5.33 16.08
C ASP A 122 -15.52 -6.33 14.93
N LYS A 123 -15.60 -5.83 13.70
CA LYS A 123 -15.47 -6.63 12.50
C LYS A 123 -14.03 -6.64 12.03
N TRP A 124 -13.73 -7.65 11.25
CA TRP A 124 -12.50 -7.66 10.51
C TRP A 124 -12.50 -6.64 9.34
N SER A 125 -13.67 -6.30 8.78
CA SER A 125 -13.82 -6.09 7.33
C SER A 125 -12.91 -5.02 6.73
N LYS A 126 -11.97 -5.48 5.89
CA LYS A 126 -11.39 -4.67 4.82
C LYS A 126 -12.25 -4.83 3.56
N LYS A 127 -12.93 -3.77 3.14
CA LYS A 127 -13.35 -3.60 1.73
C LYS A 127 -12.75 -2.36 1.06
N LEU A 128 -11.88 -1.64 1.77
CA LEU A 128 -11.20 -0.45 1.26
C LEU A 128 -9.89 -0.86 0.58
N TYR A 129 -9.75 -0.47 -0.68
CA TYR A 129 -8.60 -0.77 -1.52
C TYR A 129 -7.90 0.51 -1.93
N GLU A 130 -7.21 1.12 -0.99
CA GLU A 130 -6.42 2.30 -1.29
C GLU A 130 -5.01 1.94 -1.73
N LYS A 131 -4.47 2.79 -2.60
CA LYS A 131 -3.07 2.78 -2.97
C LYS A 131 -2.52 4.19 -2.94
N VAL A 132 -1.29 4.27 -2.47
CA VAL A 132 -0.49 5.49 -2.48
C VAL A 132 0.79 5.18 -3.25
N ASP A 133 1.26 6.16 -4.00
CA ASP A 133 2.57 6.15 -4.61
C ASP A 133 3.19 7.55 -4.55
N VAL A 134 4.52 7.62 -4.62
CA VAL A 134 5.25 8.88 -4.54
C VAL A 134 6.17 9.02 -5.74
N SER A 135 6.12 10.17 -6.40
CA SER A 135 6.92 10.43 -7.58
C SER A 135 8.32 10.93 -7.22
N ALA A 136 9.26 10.79 -8.17
CA ALA A 136 10.58 11.42 -8.07
C ALA A 136 10.51 12.96 -8.07
N GLN A 137 9.40 13.54 -8.54
CA GLN A 137 9.12 14.97 -8.54
C GLN A 137 8.35 15.43 -7.31
N ASN A 138 8.42 14.69 -6.19
CA ASN A 138 7.83 15.14 -4.93
C ASN A 138 6.30 15.37 -5.09
N ARG A 139 5.60 14.38 -5.65
CA ARG A 139 4.13 14.32 -5.71
C ARG A 139 3.62 13.02 -5.12
N ILE A 140 2.42 13.07 -4.56
CA ILE A 140 1.80 11.95 -3.87
C ILE A 140 0.52 11.64 -4.61
N GLY A 141 0.41 10.43 -5.14
CA GLY A 141 -0.76 9.96 -5.87
C GLY A 141 -1.54 9.02 -4.96
N VAL A 142 -2.86 9.23 -4.87
CA VAL A 142 -3.76 8.43 -4.03
C VAL A 142 -4.91 7.93 -4.89
N ALA A 143 -5.11 6.61 -4.90
CA ALA A 143 -6.33 5.97 -5.37
C ALA A 143 -7.24 5.75 -4.15
N GLY A 144 -8.32 6.53 -4.07
CA GLY A 144 -9.30 6.49 -2.99
C GLY A 144 -10.50 5.61 -3.30
N PHE A 145 -11.02 4.96 -2.27
CA PHE A 145 -12.26 4.18 -2.35
C PHE A 145 -13.49 5.08 -2.59
N ASP A 146 -13.38 6.39 -2.37
CA ASP A 146 -14.40 7.41 -2.61
C ASP A 146 -14.58 7.77 -4.10
N GLN A 147 -14.14 6.86 -4.97
CA GLN A 147 -14.19 6.97 -6.44
C GLN A 147 -13.30 8.07 -6.99
N THR A 148 -12.17 8.36 -6.36
CA THR A 148 -11.28 9.41 -6.87
C THR A 148 -9.82 8.99 -6.96
N VAL A 149 -9.12 9.64 -7.89
CA VAL A 149 -7.66 9.69 -7.93
C VAL A 149 -7.27 11.12 -7.59
N ARG A 150 -6.40 11.29 -6.60
CA ARG A 150 -5.91 12.60 -6.15
C ARG A 150 -4.40 12.67 -6.26
N VAL A 151 -3.89 13.87 -6.54
CA VAL A 151 -2.47 14.16 -6.44
C VAL A 151 -2.25 15.35 -5.54
N TYR A 152 -1.32 15.19 -4.61
CA TYR A 152 -0.87 16.24 -3.69
C TYR A 152 0.59 16.58 -3.93
N ASP A 153 0.97 17.79 -3.54
CA ASP A 153 2.37 18.16 -3.39
C ASP A 153 2.94 17.64 -2.05
N ILE A 154 4.25 17.69 -1.88
CA ILE A 154 4.92 17.27 -0.62
C ILE A 154 4.52 18.09 0.61
N ARG A 155 3.79 19.18 0.46
CA ARG A 155 3.29 19.98 1.59
C ARG A 155 1.85 19.60 1.95
N GLY A 156 1.33 18.54 1.35
CA GLY A 156 -0.02 18.06 1.57
C GLY A 156 -1.10 18.84 0.86
N ARG A 157 -0.76 19.74 -0.09
CA ARG A 157 -1.77 20.52 -0.81
C ARG A 157 -2.26 19.73 -2.02
N LEU A 158 -3.58 19.65 -2.19
CA LEU A 158 -4.20 19.04 -3.36
C LEU A 158 -3.80 19.83 -4.62
N VAL A 159 -3.18 19.14 -5.58
CA VAL A 159 -2.82 19.68 -6.89
C VAL A 159 -3.98 19.48 -7.86
N TRP A 160 -4.51 18.25 -7.93
CA TRP A 160 -5.67 17.93 -8.75
C TRP A 160 -6.40 16.67 -8.25
N ARG A 161 -7.64 16.51 -8.71
CA ARG A 161 -8.50 15.36 -8.43
C ARG A 161 -9.24 14.93 -9.70
N HIS A 162 -9.34 13.62 -9.92
CA HIS A 162 -10.14 13.00 -10.96
C HIS A 162 -11.18 12.07 -10.33
N LYS A 163 -12.45 12.13 -10.77
CA LYS A 163 -13.52 11.25 -10.28
C LYS A 163 -13.74 10.12 -11.28
N ILE A 164 -13.72 8.88 -10.77
CA ILE A 164 -14.04 7.67 -11.51
C ILE A 164 -15.58 7.50 -11.58
N PRO A 165 -16.17 7.41 -12.78
CA PRO A 165 -17.59 7.15 -12.92
C PRO A 165 -17.94 5.70 -12.55
N ALA A 166 -18.88 5.51 -11.63
CA ALA A 166 -19.49 4.20 -11.31
C ALA A 166 -18.48 3.08 -10.95
N GLY A 167 -17.39 3.44 -10.27
CA GLY A 167 -16.33 2.51 -9.88
C GLY A 167 -15.47 3.05 -8.76
N VAL A 168 -14.45 2.28 -8.37
CA VAL A 168 -13.53 2.64 -7.28
C VAL A 168 -12.10 2.62 -7.78
N ALA A 169 -11.29 3.61 -7.37
CA ALA A 169 -9.86 3.59 -7.64
C ALA A 169 -9.23 2.45 -6.83
N ARG A 170 -8.28 1.72 -7.42
CA ARG A 170 -7.64 0.56 -6.76
C ARG A 170 -6.14 0.59 -6.79
N CYS A 171 -5.56 1.30 -7.75
CA CYS A 171 -4.13 1.36 -7.94
C CYS A 171 -3.71 2.70 -8.51
N VAL A 172 -2.54 3.15 -8.07
CA VAL A 172 -1.82 4.32 -8.59
C VAL A 172 -0.34 3.99 -8.66
N LYS A 173 0.32 4.43 -9.73
CA LYS A 173 1.78 4.33 -9.92
C LYS A 173 2.32 5.49 -10.73
N PHE A 174 3.33 6.18 -10.21
CA PHE A 174 4.08 7.16 -10.98
C PHE A 174 5.10 6.48 -11.88
N SER A 175 5.30 7.07 -13.05
CA SER A 175 6.48 6.82 -13.88
C SER A 175 7.77 7.18 -13.14
N ALA A 176 8.90 6.60 -13.55
CA ALA A 176 10.20 6.82 -12.92
C ALA A 176 10.63 8.30 -12.95
N SER A 177 10.30 9.04 -14.02
CA SER A 177 10.55 10.48 -14.11
C SER A 177 9.62 11.30 -13.23
N GLY A 178 8.46 10.74 -12.85
CA GLY A 178 7.40 11.41 -12.11
C GLY A 178 6.43 12.21 -12.98
N ASP A 179 6.58 12.19 -14.30
CA ASP A 179 5.79 12.97 -15.26
C ASP A 179 4.37 12.44 -15.45
N TYR A 180 4.23 11.11 -15.40
CA TYR A 180 2.95 10.42 -15.56
C TYR A 180 2.52 9.76 -14.26
N LEU A 181 1.22 9.82 -13.97
CA LEU A 181 0.56 8.99 -12.98
C LEU A 181 -0.39 8.03 -13.71
N LEU A 182 -0.19 6.74 -13.49
CA LEU A 182 -1.12 5.70 -13.91
C LEU A 182 -2.08 5.40 -12.77
N ALA A 183 -3.35 5.22 -13.10
CA ALA A 183 -4.37 4.76 -12.17
C ALA A 183 -5.19 3.63 -12.78
N GLY A 184 -5.68 2.72 -11.94
CA GLY A 184 -6.58 1.65 -12.38
C GLY A 184 -7.74 1.48 -11.42
N GLU A 185 -8.88 1.10 -11.97
CA GLU A 185 -10.16 1.05 -11.24
C GLU A 185 -10.78 -0.35 -11.18
N ALA A 186 -11.81 -0.50 -10.36
CA ALA A 186 -12.86 -1.50 -10.53
C ALA A 186 -14.17 -0.81 -10.89
N SER A 187 -14.68 -1.07 -12.08
CA SER A 187 -15.91 -0.49 -12.64
C SER A 187 -16.42 -1.40 -13.77
N PRO A 188 -17.62 -1.17 -14.32
CA PRO A 188 -18.07 -1.85 -15.54
C PRO A 188 -17.06 -1.83 -16.70
N GLU A 189 -16.23 -0.79 -16.80
CA GLU A 189 -15.20 -0.66 -17.84
C GLU A 189 -13.82 -1.17 -17.39
N GLY A 190 -13.55 -1.15 -16.09
CA GLY A 190 -12.25 -1.49 -15.50
C GLY A 190 -11.11 -0.72 -16.15
N ASN A 191 -11.25 0.61 -16.28
CA ASN A 191 -10.28 1.44 -16.98
C ASN A 191 -8.90 1.47 -16.31
N ILE A 192 -7.89 1.55 -17.18
CA ILE A 192 -6.55 2.04 -16.87
C ILE A 192 -6.48 3.47 -17.41
N TYR A 193 -6.02 4.41 -16.59
CA TYR A 193 -5.83 5.81 -16.95
C TYR A 193 -4.36 6.18 -16.84
N SER A 194 -3.90 7.03 -17.75
CA SER A 194 -2.63 7.75 -17.63
C SER A 194 -2.90 9.24 -17.62
N PHE A 195 -2.33 9.93 -16.64
CA PHE A 195 -2.45 11.38 -16.47
C PHE A 195 -1.08 12.04 -16.48
N TRP A 196 -1.00 13.25 -17.03
CA TRP A 196 0.08 14.17 -16.70
C TRP A 196 0.02 14.49 -15.21
N SER A 197 1.04 14.08 -14.46
CA SER A 197 1.06 14.15 -13.01
C SER A 197 0.96 15.58 -12.47
N ALA A 198 1.36 16.57 -13.27
CA ALA A 198 1.36 17.98 -12.88
C ALA A 198 -0.01 18.61 -12.91
N THR A 199 -0.86 18.18 -13.84
CA THR A 199 -2.11 18.89 -14.17
C THR A 199 -3.35 18.01 -14.05
N GLY A 200 -3.18 16.69 -13.99
CA GLY A 200 -4.30 15.75 -14.06
C GLY A 200 -4.89 15.63 -15.47
N LYS A 201 -4.25 16.21 -16.50
CA LYS A 201 -4.69 16.06 -17.89
C LYS A 201 -4.57 14.59 -18.30
N LEU A 202 -5.69 13.99 -18.73
CA LEU A 202 -5.72 12.64 -19.25
C LEU A 202 -4.87 12.54 -20.53
N CYS A 203 -3.89 11.63 -20.53
CA CYS A 203 -3.06 11.31 -21.68
C CYS A 203 -3.73 10.23 -22.54
N TRP A 204 -4.11 9.13 -21.90
CA TRP A 204 -4.78 8.01 -22.54
C TRP A 204 -5.57 7.18 -21.52
N LYS A 205 -6.51 6.38 -22.02
CA LYS A 205 -7.27 5.41 -21.21
C LYS A 205 -7.48 4.10 -21.97
N TYR A 206 -7.59 3.00 -21.24
CA TYR A 206 -7.88 1.68 -21.80
C TYR A 206 -8.89 0.93 -20.94
N ALA A 207 -10.02 0.52 -21.53
CA ALA A 207 -11.06 -0.26 -20.86
C ALA A 207 -10.71 -1.76 -20.90
N THR A 208 -10.41 -2.36 -19.75
CA THR A 208 -10.10 -3.81 -19.67
C THR A 208 -11.32 -4.69 -19.92
N ALA A 209 -12.53 -4.13 -19.81
CA ALA A 209 -13.78 -4.78 -20.18
C ALA A 209 -13.82 -5.24 -21.65
N LYS A 210 -13.01 -4.64 -22.54
CA LYS A 210 -12.87 -5.09 -23.94
C LYS A 210 -12.42 -6.55 -24.05
N ASP A 211 -11.59 -7.02 -23.11
CA ASP A 211 -11.14 -8.42 -23.07
C ASP A 211 -11.86 -9.22 -21.98
N LEU A 212 -12.07 -8.63 -20.80
CA LEU A 212 -12.63 -9.32 -19.64
C LEU A 212 -14.16 -9.50 -19.73
N GLY A 213 -14.83 -8.68 -20.55
CA GLY A 213 -16.28 -8.51 -20.55
C GLY A 213 -16.75 -7.64 -19.39
N THR A 214 -18.06 -7.61 -19.15
CA THR A 214 -18.69 -6.87 -18.06
C THR A 214 -19.38 -7.82 -17.09
N SER A 215 -19.62 -7.36 -15.85
CA SER A 215 -20.39 -8.11 -14.87
C SER A 215 -21.85 -7.67 -14.85
N LYS A 216 -22.76 -8.65 -14.72
CA LYS A 216 -24.20 -8.41 -14.55
C LYS A 216 -24.55 -7.80 -13.19
N THR A 217 -23.67 -7.93 -12.20
CA THR A 217 -23.91 -7.43 -10.83
C THR A 217 -23.27 -6.07 -10.65
N THR A 218 -23.89 -5.17 -9.90
CA THR A 218 -23.31 -3.85 -9.57
C THR A 218 -22.19 -3.92 -8.53
N TYR A 219 -21.95 -5.08 -7.91
CA TYR A 219 -20.90 -5.25 -6.92
C TYR A 219 -19.50 -5.09 -7.54
N TYR A 220 -18.74 -4.07 -7.09
CA TYR A 220 -17.41 -3.76 -7.60
C TYR A 220 -16.44 -4.96 -7.54
N GLY A 221 -16.65 -5.88 -6.60
CA GLY A 221 -15.86 -7.12 -6.46
C GLY A 221 -16.00 -8.08 -7.65
N HIS A 222 -17.09 -8.00 -8.40
CA HIS A 222 -17.31 -8.80 -9.61
C HIS A 222 -17.03 -8.05 -10.91
N GLN A 223 -16.96 -6.72 -10.87
CA GLN A 223 -16.62 -5.90 -12.03
C GLN A 223 -15.19 -6.14 -12.52
N PRO A 224 -14.87 -5.88 -13.81
CA PRO A 224 -13.51 -5.78 -14.30
C PRO A 224 -12.70 -4.85 -13.40
N LYS A 225 -11.50 -5.29 -13.03
CA LYS A 225 -10.66 -4.54 -12.10
C LYS A 225 -9.19 -4.62 -12.46
N VAL A 226 -8.53 -3.48 -12.36
CA VAL A 226 -7.07 -3.40 -12.39
C VAL A 226 -6.54 -3.75 -10.99
N CYS A 227 -5.69 -4.76 -10.90
CA CYS A 227 -5.15 -5.27 -9.64
C CYS A 227 -3.75 -4.72 -9.33
N SER A 228 -2.93 -4.55 -10.36
CA SER A 228 -1.52 -4.19 -10.21
C SER A 228 -1.05 -3.42 -11.42
N ILE A 229 -0.24 -2.39 -11.18
CA ILE A 229 0.48 -1.62 -12.20
C ILE A 229 1.96 -1.66 -11.81
N ALA A 230 2.84 -1.88 -12.78
CA ALA A 230 4.28 -1.71 -12.66
C ALA A 230 4.77 -0.89 -13.87
N ILE A 231 5.78 -0.04 -13.67
CA ILE A 231 6.34 0.81 -14.73
C ILE A 231 7.86 0.67 -14.69
N VAL A 232 8.45 0.32 -15.84
CA VAL A 232 9.91 0.23 -16.02
C VAL A 232 10.26 0.90 -17.34
N GLY A 233 11.07 1.95 -17.27
CA GLY A 233 11.34 2.80 -18.43
C GLY A 233 10.05 3.36 -19.03
N GLU A 234 9.87 3.17 -20.33
CA GLU A 234 8.69 3.62 -21.08
C GLU A 234 7.60 2.55 -21.23
N ARG A 235 7.64 1.49 -20.40
CA ARG A 235 6.66 0.39 -20.44
C ARG A 235 5.83 0.32 -19.17
N VAL A 236 4.53 0.11 -19.34
CA VAL A 236 3.55 -0.07 -18.27
C VAL A 236 3.03 -1.51 -18.33
N TYR A 237 3.16 -2.23 -17.23
CA TYR A 237 2.68 -3.61 -17.08
C TYR A 237 1.48 -3.64 -16.14
N VAL A 238 0.41 -4.29 -16.57
CA VAL A 238 -0.86 -4.26 -15.84
C VAL A 238 -1.42 -5.66 -15.69
N GLY A 239 -1.74 -6.07 -14.46
CA GLY A 239 -2.56 -7.24 -14.16
C GLY A 239 -4.01 -6.83 -13.91
N ALA A 240 -4.94 -7.42 -14.66
CA ALA A 240 -6.37 -7.16 -14.54
C ALA A 240 -7.17 -8.46 -14.41
N THR A 241 -8.33 -8.39 -13.76
CA THR A 241 -9.20 -9.55 -13.57
C THR A 241 -10.67 -9.18 -13.45
N MET A 242 -11.53 -10.14 -13.72
CA MET A 242 -12.95 -10.12 -13.39
C MET A 242 -13.31 -11.41 -12.66
N THR A 243 -14.26 -11.33 -11.72
CA THR A 243 -14.80 -12.50 -11.03
C THR A 243 -16.22 -12.73 -11.50
N THR A 244 -16.52 -13.95 -11.92
CA THR A 244 -17.88 -14.37 -12.26
C THR A 244 -18.42 -15.30 -11.19
N GLU A 245 -19.72 -15.57 -11.29
CA GLU A 245 -20.42 -16.52 -10.44
C GLU A 245 -20.79 -17.75 -11.25
N ASP A 246 -20.57 -18.92 -10.67
CA ASP A 246 -20.92 -20.20 -11.27
C ASP A 246 -21.16 -21.25 -10.16
N TYR A 247 -21.63 -22.45 -10.53
CA TYR A 247 -22.05 -23.50 -9.60
C TYR A 247 -21.49 -24.86 -10.01
N LEU A 248 -20.99 -25.61 -9.03
CA LEU A 248 -20.58 -27.01 -9.20
C LEU A 248 -21.67 -27.94 -8.69
N ALA A 249 -21.88 -29.06 -9.38
CA ALA A 249 -22.63 -30.18 -8.83
C ALA A 249 -21.81 -30.86 -7.72
N ASP A 250 -22.48 -31.20 -6.63
CA ASP A 250 -21.91 -31.88 -5.46
C ASP A 250 -22.96 -32.83 -4.87
N GLY A 251 -23.10 -34.01 -5.48
CA GLY A 251 -24.27 -34.86 -5.30
C GLY A 251 -25.55 -34.12 -5.67
N ASP A 252 -26.53 -34.10 -4.76
CA ASP A 252 -27.79 -33.36 -4.93
C ASP A 252 -27.67 -31.85 -4.68
N ARG A 253 -26.50 -31.37 -4.25
CA ARG A 253 -26.27 -29.95 -3.94
C ARG A 253 -25.61 -29.22 -5.10
N LYS A 254 -25.90 -27.93 -5.22
CA LYS A 254 -25.15 -26.98 -6.05
C LYS A 254 -24.25 -26.13 -5.16
N VAL A 255 -22.94 -26.30 -5.28
CA VAL A 255 -21.97 -25.51 -4.55
C VAL A 255 -21.53 -24.36 -5.44
N LYS A 256 -21.94 -23.15 -5.04
CA LYS A 256 -21.52 -21.92 -5.70
C LYS A 256 -19.97 -21.83 -5.64
N TYR A 257 -19.32 -21.38 -6.72
CA TYR A 257 -17.89 -21.02 -6.76
C TYR A 257 -17.60 -19.84 -7.69
N TRP A 258 -16.49 -19.12 -7.45
CA TRP A 258 -16.23 -17.81 -8.08
C TRP A 258 -15.10 -17.91 -9.13
N PRO A 259 -15.40 -18.32 -10.38
CA PRO A 259 -14.41 -18.34 -11.45
C PRO A 259 -13.73 -16.99 -11.65
N LYS A 260 -12.49 -17.04 -12.13
CA LYS A 260 -11.69 -15.86 -12.46
C LYS A 260 -11.44 -15.80 -13.95
N LYS A 261 -11.49 -14.58 -14.47
CA LYS A 261 -10.95 -14.22 -15.78
C LYS A 261 -9.80 -13.26 -15.53
N GLY A 262 -8.63 -13.52 -16.06
CA GLY A 262 -7.44 -12.70 -15.86
C GLY A 262 -6.73 -12.40 -17.15
N ILE A 263 -5.97 -11.31 -17.15
CA ILE A 263 -5.16 -10.88 -18.29
C ILE A 263 -4.02 -10.00 -17.79
N ILE A 264 -2.89 -10.07 -18.49
CA ILE A 264 -1.76 -9.16 -18.29
C ILE A 264 -1.55 -8.38 -19.58
N TYR A 265 -1.30 -7.08 -19.46
CA TYR A 265 -0.99 -6.20 -20.56
C TYR A 265 0.38 -5.56 -20.39
N ALA A 266 1.01 -5.23 -21.51
CA ALA A 266 2.06 -4.21 -21.56
C ALA A 266 1.67 -3.09 -22.53
N PHE A 267 1.84 -1.85 -22.09
CA PHE A 267 1.60 -0.64 -22.88
C PHE A 267 2.86 0.20 -22.99
N GLU A 268 2.96 0.98 -24.06
CA GLU A 268 3.88 2.10 -24.12
C GLU A 268 3.33 3.26 -23.25
N LEU A 269 4.20 3.85 -22.43
CA LEU A 269 3.82 4.76 -21.35
C LEU A 269 3.15 6.06 -21.84
N LYS A 270 3.64 6.65 -22.94
CA LYS A 270 3.22 8.00 -23.35
C LYS A 270 1.91 7.99 -24.13
N THR A 271 1.72 6.99 -24.97
CA THR A 271 0.63 6.86 -25.95
C THR A 271 -0.45 5.88 -25.51
N GLY A 272 -0.12 4.94 -24.60
CA GLY A 272 -1.03 3.86 -24.23
C GLY A 272 -1.18 2.80 -25.31
N ARG A 273 -0.28 2.77 -26.30
CA ARG A 273 -0.27 1.74 -27.34
C ARG A 273 -0.03 0.38 -26.69
N LEU A 274 -0.97 -0.54 -26.88
CA LEU A 274 -0.81 -1.93 -26.45
C LEU A 274 0.39 -2.56 -27.19
N LEU A 275 1.36 -3.05 -26.44
CA LEU A 275 2.56 -3.70 -26.95
C LEU A 275 2.35 -5.20 -27.07
N TRP A 276 1.83 -5.81 -26.00
CA TRP A 276 1.49 -7.21 -25.95
C TRP A 276 0.48 -7.47 -24.82
N ARG A 277 -0.17 -8.63 -24.88
CA ARG A 277 -0.99 -9.17 -23.79
C ARG A 277 -0.62 -10.63 -23.53
N PHE A 278 -0.81 -11.08 -22.29
CA PHE A 278 -0.66 -12.46 -21.90
C PHE A 278 -1.94 -12.97 -21.22
N PRO A 279 -2.51 -14.10 -21.70
CA PRO A 279 -2.10 -14.85 -22.91
C PRO A 279 -2.31 -14.03 -24.19
N ALA A 280 -1.61 -14.38 -25.27
CA ALA A 280 -1.79 -13.71 -26.57
C ALA A 280 -3.22 -13.93 -27.12
N THR A 281 -3.81 -15.09 -26.83
CA THR A 281 -5.18 -15.48 -27.18
C THR A 281 -5.92 -16.04 -25.98
N GLY A 282 -7.20 -15.67 -25.83
CA GLY A 282 -8.03 -16.03 -24.68
C GLY A 282 -7.66 -15.27 -23.40
N LEU A 283 -7.99 -15.85 -22.26
CA LEU A 283 -7.79 -15.27 -20.93
C LEU A 283 -7.15 -16.30 -19.99
N LEU A 284 -6.56 -15.81 -18.90
CA LEU A 284 -6.26 -16.63 -17.74
C LEU A 284 -7.58 -17.04 -17.06
N ASP A 285 -7.67 -18.27 -16.61
CA ASP A 285 -8.74 -18.75 -15.72
C ASP A 285 -8.39 -18.59 -14.23
N THR A 286 -7.43 -17.69 -13.95
CA THR A 286 -6.97 -17.27 -12.63
C THR A 286 -6.73 -15.76 -12.59
N ALA A 287 -6.60 -15.17 -11.41
CA ALA A 287 -6.40 -13.72 -11.26
C ALA A 287 -4.91 -13.34 -11.06
N PRO A 288 -4.31 -12.52 -11.95
CA PRO A 288 -2.96 -11.97 -11.75
C PRO A 288 -3.00 -10.77 -10.79
N LEU A 289 -3.09 -11.04 -9.48
CA LEU A 289 -3.29 -10.00 -8.46
C LEU A 289 -2.09 -9.05 -8.29
N ARG A 290 -0.89 -9.49 -8.66
CA ARG A 290 0.33 -8.69 -8.65
C ARG A 290 1.18 -9.03 -9.87
N VAL A 291 1.71 -8.00 -10.50
CA VAL A 291 2.81 -8.11 -11.46
C VAL A 291 4.06 -7.49 -10.83
N SER A 292 5.20 -8.13 -10.98
CA SER A 292 6.50 -7.61 -10.54
C SER A 292 7.49 -7.73 -11.68
N VAL A 293 8.25 -6.68 -11.94
CA VAL A 293 9.20 -6.60 -13.06
C VAL A 293 10.55 -6.22 -12.48
N ASP A 294 11.64 -6.80 -13.00
CA ASP A 294 12.99 -6.39 -12.61
C ASP A 294 13.31 -4.97 -13.11
N ALA A 295 14.38 -4.37 -12.58
CA ALA A 295 14.72 -2.97 -12.86
C ALA A 295 15.15 -2.72 -14.31
N HIS A 296 15.56 -3.76 -15.05
CA HIS A 296 15.94 -3.69 -16.46
C HIS A 296 14.78 -4.02 -17.41
N GLY A 297 13.62 -4.44 -16.88
CA GLY A 297 12.45 -4.77 -17.71
C GLY A 297 12.65 -6.02 -18.55
N GLN A 298 13.47 -6.96 -18.10
CA GLN A 298 13.78 -8.20 -18.82
C GLN A 298 12.74 -9.29 -18.53
N TYR A 299 12.32 -9.40 -17.29
CA TYR A 299 11.43 -10.43 -16.80
C TYR A 299 10.28 -9.86 -15.96
N LEU A 300 9.11 -10.45 -16.15
CA LEU A 300 7.91 -10.17 -15.36
C LEU A 300 7.47 -11.44 -14.66
N VAL A 301 7.18 -11.36 -13.36
CA VAL A 301 6.61 -12.45 -12.59
C VAL A 301 5.20 -12.11 -12.10
N PHE A 302 4.34 -13.12 -12.09
CA PHE A 302 3.04 -13.09 -11.41
C PHE A 302 2.66 -14.48 -10.86
N GLY A 303 1.78 -14.50 -9.87
CA GLY A 303 1.18 -15.71 -9.31
C GLY A 303 -0.30 -15.78 -9.60
N GLY A 304 -0.83 -16.98 -9.80
CA GLY A 304 -2.27 -17.20 -9.94
C GLY A 304 -3.03 -17.07 -8.61
N TRP A 305 -4.32 -16.72 -8.68
CA TRP A 305 -5.20 -16.69 -7.52
C TRP A 305 -6.65 -17.00 -7.88
N GLY A 306 -7.22 -17.98 -7.16
CA GLY A 306 -8.64 -18.27 -7.23
C GLY A 306 -9.12 -18.85 -8.57
N GLY A 307 -10.37 -19.30 -8.55
CA GLY A 307 -11.08 -19.86 -9.71
C GLY A 307 -11.19 -21.39 -9.72
N SER A 308 -10.32 -22.11 -8.98
CA SER A 308 -10.28 -23.57 -9.02
C SER A 308 -11.35 -24.28 -8.16
N ALA A 309 -12.09 -23.52 -7.34
CA ALA A 309 -12.94 -24.07 -6.29
C ALA A 309 -12.21 -25.06 -5.35
N ASN A 310 -10.99 -24.70 -4.90
CA ASN A 310 -10.09 -25.57 -4.12
C ASN A 310 -9.69 -26.83 -4.89
N GLY A 311 -9.27 -26.66 -6.15
CA GLY A 311 -8.79 -27.75 -7.02
C GLY A 311 -9.87 -28.59 -7.71
N ARG A 312 -11.16 -28.35 -7.43
CA ARG A 312 -12.29 -29.09 -8.04
C ARG A 312 -12.49 -28.77 -9.53
N VAL A 313 -12.03 -27.60 -9.98
CA VAL A 313 -12.11 -27.16 -11.38
C VAL A 313 -10.72 -27.11 -11.97
N ARG A 314 -10.51 -27.85 -13.06
CA ARG A 314 -9.25 -27.85 -13.80
C ARG A 314 -9.08 -26.51 -14.51
N GLN A 315 -7.96 -25.86 -14.26
CA GLN A 315 -7.55 -24.61 -14.90
C GLN A 315 -6.45 -24.87 -15.94
N ARG A 316 -6.50 -24.17 -17.07
CA ARG A 316 -5.41 -24.07 -18.05
C ARG A 316 -4.24 -23.28 -17.49
N TYR A 317 -4.51 -22.25 -16.68
CA TYR A 317 -3.54 -21.47 -15.93
C TYR A 317 -3.82 -21.65 -14.43
N PRO A 318 -3.31 -22.72 -13.81
CA PRO A 318 -3.62 -23.03 -12.42
C PRO A 318 -3.25 -21.88 -11.47
N GLU A 319 -4.11 -21.64 -10.49
CA GLU A 319 -3.93 -20.61 -9.47
C GLU A 319 -2.72 -20.86 -8.56
N ASN A 320 -2.33 -22.11 -8.39
CA ASN A 320 -1.19 -22.54 -7.59
C ASN A 320 0.11 -22.60 -8.40
N THR A 321 0.28 -21.66 -9.33
CA THR A 321 1.43 -21.60 -10.23
C THR A 321 2.07 -20.21 -10.24
N LEU A 322 3.39 -20.19 -10.20
CA LEU A 322 4.23 -19.02 -10.42
C LEU A 322 4.59 -18.96 -11.90
N TYR A 323 4.46 -17.80 -12.53
CA TYR A 323 4.75 -17.63 -13.96
C TYR A 323 5.83 -16.58 -14.16
N LEU A 324 6.83 -16.90 -14.98
CA LEU A 324 7.86 -15.96 -15.44
C LEU A 324 7.66 -15.69 -16.94
N LEU A 325 7.48 -14.42 -17.29
CA LEU A 325 7.38 -13.95 -18.67
C LEU A 325 8.62 -13.16 -19.07
N ASN A 326 8.96 -13.16 -20.35
CA ASN A 326 9.80 -12.14 -20.96
C ASN A 326 9.02 -10.83 -21.01
N ALA A 327 9.51 -9.78 -20.34
CA ALA A 327 8.78 -8.52 -20.21
C ALA A 327 8.77 -7.69 -21.51
N ALA A 328 9.64 -7.98 -22.48
CA ALA A 328 9.67 -7.27 -23.75
C ALA A 328 8.53 -7.67 -24.69
N ASN A 329 8.12 -8.95 -24.68
CA ASN A 329 7.16 -9.52 -25.63
C ASN A 329 6.02 -10.35 -25.01
N GLY A 330 6.03 -10.58 -23.69
CA GLY A 330 4.98 -11.34 -22.99
C GLY A 330 5.09 -12.86 -23.15
N GLN A 331 6.17 -13.37 -23.74
CA GLN A 331 6.38 -14.82 -23.90
C GLN A 331 6.53 -15.49 -22.53
N LEU A 332 5.78 -16.58 -22.30
CA LEU A 332 5.99 -17.44 -21.15
C LEU A 332 7.35 -18.13 -21.27
N LEU A 333 8.24 -17.86 -20.31
CA LEU A 333 9.54 -18.48 -20.22
C LEU A 333 9.41 -19.80 -19.45
N TRP A 334 8.93 -19.76 -18.21
CA TRP A 334 8.62 -20.97 -17.45
C TRP A 334 7.53 -20.72 -16.44
N SER A 335 7.00 -21.80 -15.90
CA SER A 335 6.09 -21.79 -14.76
C SER A 335 6.51 -22.83 -13.72
N TYR A 336 6.15 -22.59 -12.47
CA TYR A 336 6.38 -23.53 -11.37
C TYR A 336 5.06 -23.79 -10.65
N PHE A 337 4.57 -25.02 -10.76
CA PHE A 337 3.38 -25.48 -10.07
C PHE A 337 3.74 -25.85 -8.63
N VAL A 338 3.01 -25.29 -7.67
CA VAL A 338 3.13 -25.60 -6.25
C VAL A 338 2.15 -26.72 -5.91
N PRO A 339 2.61 -27.97 -5.64
CA PRO A 339 1.73 -29.05 -5.26
C PRO A 339 1.05 -28.72 -3.93
N PRO A 340 -0.28 -28.74 -3.83
CA PRO A 340 -0.97 -28.28 -2.63
C PRO A 340 -0.75 -29.22 -1.44
N ALA A 341 -0.77 -28.67 -0.22
CA ALA A 341 -0.66 -29.44 1.02
C ALA A 341 -1.94 -30.25 1.33
N GLY A 342 -2.19 -31.31 0.55
CA GLY A 342 -3.43 -32.11 0.58
C GLY A 342 -3.79 -32.72 1.93
N LYS A 343 -2.79 -33.07 2.76
CA LYS A 343 -2.99 -33.58 4.13
C LYS A 343 -3.76 -32.61 5.05
N TYR A 344 -3.84 -31.33 4.69
CA TYR A 344 -4.60 -30.30 5.43
C TYR A 344 -5.85 -29.82 4.66
N GLY A 345 -6.31 -30.60 3.68
CA GLY A 345 -7.51 -30.32 2.89
C GLY A 345 -7.32 -29.36 1.71
N PHE A 346 -6.09 -28.89 1.47
CA PHE A 346 -5.81 -28.01 0.32
C PHE A 346 -5.84 -28.82 -0.96
N GLY A 347 -6.86 -28.57 -1.81
CA GLY A 347 -6.87 -29.04 -3.19
C GLY A 347 -6.17 -28.07 -4.14
N SER A 348 -5.79 -26.88 -3.64
CA SER A 348 -5.01 -25.89 -4.36
C SER A 348 -4.21 -25.00 -3.39
N ALA A 349 -3.10 -24.43 -3.87
CA ALA A 349 -2.19 -23.57 -3.13
C ALA A 349 -1.91 -22.26 -3.89
N SER A 350 -2.93 -21.41 -4.03
CA SER A 350 -2.84 -20.11 -4.73
C SER A 350 -1.63 -19.27 -4.30
N ILE A 351 -1.02 -18.53 -5.21
CA ILE A 351 0.12 -17.63 -4.90
C ILE A 351 -0.37 -16.18 -4.70
N GLY A 352 -1.30 -15.74 -5.54
CA GLY A 352 -1.85 -14.38 -5.57
C GLY A 352 -0.80 -13.29 -5.57
N SER A 353 -0.93 -12.35 -4.64
CA SER A 353 -0.02 -11.20 -4.55
C SER A 353 1.36 -11.53 -3.96
N GLY A 354 1.55 -12.76 -3.48
CA GLY A 354 2.75 -13.19 -2.75
C GLY A 354 3.92 -13.57 -3.65
N CYS A 355 4.22 -12.79 -4.69
CA CYS A 355 5.38 -13.04 -5.57
C CYS A 355 6.16 -11.76 -5.88
N ASN A 356 7.47 -11.85 -6.08
CA ASN A 356 8.35 -10.73 -6.45
C ASN A 356 9.61 -11.22 -7.16
N ILE A 357 10.19 -10.35 -7.99
CA ILE A 357 11.48 -10.54 -8.65
C ILE A 357 12.46 -9.47 -8.14
N SER A 358 13.73 -9.86 -7.98
CA SER A 358 14.78 -8.96 -7.50
C SER A 358 15.08 -7.87 -8.53
N PRO A 359 15.52 -6.67 -8.10
CA PRO A 359 15.82 -5.58 -9.03
C PRO A 359 16.82 -5.96 -10.12
N ASN A 360 17.83 -6.75 -9.80
CA ASN A 360 18.83 -7.24 -10.76
C ASN A 360 18.36 -8.43 -11.64
N GLY A 361 17.11 -8.88 -11.51
CA GLY A 361 16.57 -9.98 -12.31
C GLY A 361 17.25 -11.33 -12.08
N LYS A 362 17.88 -11.56 -10.92
CA LYS A 362 18.57 -12.84 -10.61
C LYS A 362 17.72 -13.79 -9.78
N TYR A 363 16.80 -13.28 -8.97
CA TYR A 363 16.04 -14.08 -8.01
C TYR A 363 14.55 -13.79 -8.10
N VAL A 364 13.76 -14.85 -7.94
CA VAL A 364 12.30 -14.77 -7.84
C VAL A 364 11.87 -15.47 -6.57
N ALA A 365 10.98 -14.85 -5.80
CA ALA A 365 10.42 -15.46 -4.60
C ALA A 365 8.89 -15.48 -4.68
N CYS A 366 8.28 -16.54 -4.16
CA CYS A 366 6.84 -16.60 -3.97
C CYS A 366 6.44 -17.27 -2.66
N CYS A 367 5.28 -16.89 -2.14
CA CYS A 367 4.64 -17.52 -0.99
C CYS A 367 3.29 -18.08 -1.43
N SER A 368 3.06 -19.36 -1.17
CA SER A 368 1.78 -20.02 -1.41
C SER A 368 0.82 -19.82 -0.24
N MET A 369 -0.47 -19.92 -0.54
CA MET A 369 -1.55 -19.80 0.43
C MET A 369 -1.43 -20.82 1.58
N ASP A 370 -0.86 -21.99 1.33
CA ASP A 370 -0.62 -23.03 2.34
C ASP A 370 0.65 -22.81 3.19
N GLY A 371 1.21 -21.59 3.17
CA GLY A 371 2.20 -21.14 4.15
C GLY A 371 3.65 -21.53 3.84
N ARG A 372 3.95 -21.77 2.56
CA ARG A 372 5.30 -22.11 2.09
C ARG A 372 5.89 -21.00 1.24
N LEU A 373 7.17 -20.73 1.47
CA LEU A 373 7.97 -19.77 0.74
C LEU A 373 8.94 -20.51 -0.18
N PHE A 374 9.07 -20.03 -1.40
CA PHE A 374 9.96 -20.56 -2.42
C PHE A 374 10.87 -19.44 -2.91
N LEU A 375 12.15 -19.75 -3.10
CA LEU A 375 13.12 -18.87 -3.74
C LEU A 375 13.74 -19.58 -4.94
N PHE A 376 13.85 -18.88 -6.06
CA PHE A 376 14.39 -19.38 -7.31
C PHE A 376 15.57 -18.53 -7.78
N ASP A 377 16.57 -19.17 -8.38
CA ASP A 377 17.57 -18.53 -9.22
C ASP A 377 17.07 -18.54 -10.67
N ILE A 378 17.15 -17.41 -11.36
CA ILE A 378 16.70 -17.33 -12.76
C ILE A 378 17.83 -17.09 -13.76
N ARG A 379 19.08 -16.96 -13.29
CA ARG A 379 20.26 -16.72 -14.15
C ARG A 379 20.50 -17.88 -15.11
N GLY A 380 20.41 -17.62 -16.41
CA GLY A 380 20.61 -18.61 -17.48
C GLY A 380 19.59 -19.75 -17.49
N CYS A 381 18.60 -19.70 -16.59
CA CYS A 381 17.52 -20.67 -16.43
C CYS A 381 16.23 -20.15 -17.08
N ALA A 382 16.04 -18.83 -17.12
CA ALA A 382 14.92 -18.18 -17.79
C ALA A 382 14.88 -18.51 -19.29
N GLU A 383 16.01 -18.39 -19.99
CA GLU A 383 16.14 -18.68 -21.43
C GLU A 383 15.99 -20.17 -21.72
N LYS A 384 16.46 -21.01 -20.79
CA LYS A 384 16.32 -22.48 -20.85
C LYS A 384 14.93 -22.96 -20.47
N LYS A 385 14.04 -22.07 -20.01
CA LYS A 385 12.67 -22.38 -19.62
C LYS A 385 12.55 -23.40 -18.48
N ILE A 386 13.52 -23.42 -17.57
CA ILE A 386 13.55 -24.36 -16.44
C ILE A 386 13.64 -23.55 -15.14
N PRO A 387 12.73 -23.75 -14.16
CA PRO A 387 12.85 -23.13 -12.85
C PRO A 387 14.00 -23.79 -12.05
N ARG A 388 14.86 -22.98 -11.44
CA ARG A 388 15.89 -23.47 -10.51
C ARG A 388 15.53 -23.06 -9.08
N LEU A 389 14.93 -23.98 -8.34
CA LEU A 389 14.61 -23.79 -6.92
C LEU A 389 15.92 -23.73 -6.11
N ILE A 390 16.04 -22.72 -5.24
CA ILE A 390 17.09 -22.61 -4.23
C ILE A 390 16.61 -23.30 -2.95
N TYR A 391 15.44 -22.91 -2.44
CA TYR A 391 14.81 -23.55 -1.28
C TYR A 391 13.29 -23.48 -1.32
N GLU A 392 12.67 -24.43 -0.63
CA GLU A 392 11.29 -24.39 -0.14
C GLU A 392 11.32 -24.32 1.39
N LYS A 393 10.58 -23.39 1.99
CA LYS A 393 10.55 -23.16 3.44
C LYS A 393 9.12 -23.08 3.96
N ALA A 394 8.81 -23.88 4.98
CA ALA A 394 7.61 -23.72 5.77
C ALA A 394 7.73 -22.46 6.64
N VAL A 395 6.98 -21.41 6.31
CA VAL A 395 6.98 -20.14 7.06
C VAL A 395 5.72 -19.96 7.90
N SER A 396 4.61 -20.54 7.46
CA SER A 396 3.32 -20.47 8.14
C SER A 396 2.39 -21.64 7.78
N MET A 397 2.98 -22.83 7.53
CA MET A 397 2.24 -24.04 7.19
C MET A 397 1.20 -24.41 8.25
N PRO A 398 0.13 -25.14 7.88
CA PRO A 398 -0.91 -25.52 8.82
C PRO A 398 -0.39 -26.31 10.02
N LEU A 399 -0.84 -25.92 11.20
CA LEU A 399 -0.68 -26.61 12.47
C LEU A 399 -2.02 -27.20 12.89
N SER A 400 -2.05 -28.42 13.43
CA SER A 400 -3.27 -28.99 13.98
C SER A 400 -3.46 -28.52 15.42
N VAL A 401 -4.61 -27.92 15.72
CA VAL A 401 -5.02 -27.55 17.07
C VAL A 401 -6.35 -28.24 17.34
N SER A 402 -6.36 -29.17 18.29
CA SER A 402 -7.54 -29.98 18.62
C SER A 402 -8.17 -30.66 17.39
N GLY A 403 -7.33 -31.15 16.46
CA GLY A 403 -7.77 -31.79 15.21
C GLY A 403 -8.15 -30.84 14.08
N ILE A 404 -8.19 -29.52 14.33
CA ILE A 404 -8.53 -28.50 13.32
C ILE A 404 -7.23 -27.89 12.77
N PRO A 405 -6.95 -28.03 11.47
CA PRO A 405 -5.78 -27.40 10.86
C PRO A 405 -5.98 -25.88 10.75
N ILE A 406 -5.09 -25.11 11.39
CA ILE A 406 -5.01 -23.65 11.28
C ILE A 406 -3.70 -23.24 10.61
N TYR A 407 -3.73 -22.21 9.78
CA TYR A 407 -2.54 -21.69 9.09
C TYR A 407 -2.54 -20.18 9.10
N ALA A 408 -1.37 -19.55 8.97
CA ALA A 408 -1.31 -18.11 8.73
C ALA A 408 -1.05 -17.81 7.25
N TYR A 409 -1.86 -16.91 6.68
CA TYR A 409 -1.81 -16.63 5.24
C TYR A 409 -0.51 -15.93 4.84
N GLY A 410 0.20 -16.49 3.86
CA GLY A 410 1.37 -15.85 3.25
C GLY A 410 1.00 -14.56 2.52
N GLY A 411 1.57 -13.44 2.94
CA GLY A 411 1.25 -12.11 2.43
C GLY A 411 2.13 -11.67 1.25
N LYS A 412 2.64 -10.45 1.32
CA LYS A 412 3.49 -9.88 0.25
C LYS A 412 4.93 -10.34 0.44
N VAL A 413 5.62 -10.53 -0.68
CA VAL A 413 7.02 -10.95 -0.73
C VAL A 413 7.85 -9.86 -1.41
N PHE A 414 9.06 -9.66 -0.92
CA PHE A 414 10.12 -8.85 -1.53
C PHE A 414 11.41 -9.65 -1.53
N VAL A 415 12.14 -9.61 -2.63
CA VAL A 415 13.46 -10.25 -2.75
C VAL A 415 14.47 -9.18 -3.19
N ASP A 416 15.61 -9.14 -2.49
CA ASP A 416 16.69 -8.20 -2.79
C ASP A 416 17.69 -8.78 -3.81
N ASN A 417 18.68 -7.98 -4.16
CA ASN A 417 19.70 -8.35 -5.16
C ASN A 417 20.61 -9.51 -4.74
N GLU A 418 20.68 -9.81 -3.44
CA GLU A 418 21.49 -10.89 -2.88
C GLU A 418 20.68 -12.17 -2.66
N GLY A 419 19.37 -12.13 -2.90
CA GLY A 419 18.45 -13.25 -2.71
C GLY A 419 17.83 -13.31 -1.31
N GLY A 420 18.02 -12.28 -0.48
CA GLY A 420 17.35 -12.18 0.81
C GLY A 420 15.86 -11.87 0.64
N VAL A 421 15.00 -12.60 1.34
CA VAL A 421 13.54 -12.52 1.19
C VAL A 421 12.89 -11.89 2.42
N LEU A 422 12.16 -10.79 2.23
CA LEU A 422 11.28 -10.19 3.24
C LEU A 422 9.84 -10.54 2.89
N LEU A 423 9.06 -11.05 3.84
CA LEU A 423 7.65 -11.32 3.65
C LEU A 423 6.78 -10.87 4.83
N THR A 424 5.53 -10.55 4.52
CA THR A 424 4.47 -10.41 5.53
C THR A 424 3.75 -11.74 5.69
N ILE A 425 3.45 -12.12 6.92
CA ILE A 425 2.49 -13.17 7.23
C ILE A 425 1.25 -12.51 7.79
N GLY A 426 0.09 -12.86 7.23
CA GLY A 426 -1.21 -12.38 7.63
C GLY A 426 -1.79 -13.17 8.80
N ARG A 427 -3.10 -13.07 8.97
CA ARG A 427 -3.83 -13.70 10.07
C ARG A 427 -3.93 -15.22 9.94
N THR A 428 -4.40 -15.80 11.03
CA THR A 428 -4.77 -17.22 11.12
C THR A 428 -6.12 -17.51 10.47
N TYR A 429 -6.18 -18.61 9.70
CA TYR A 429 -7.39 -19.16 9.10
C TYR A 429 -7.48 -20.66 9.38
N ILE A 430 -8.69 -21.21 9.35
CA ILE A 430 -8.91 -22.65 9.25
C ILE A 430 -8.62 -23.09 7.82
N ALA A 431 -7.85 -24.16 7.64
CA ALA A 431 -7.55 -24.75 6.35
C ALA A 431 -8.77 -25.49 5.76
N PRO A 432 -8.87 -25.63 4.42
CA PRO A 432 -7.95 -25.13 3.40
C PRO A 432 -8.18 -23.67 3.00
N ALA A 433 -9.28 -23.08 3.45
CA ALA A 433 -9.56 -21.66 3.36
C ALA A 433 -10.91 -21.48 4.06
N GLY A 434 -10.94 -20.79 5.20
CA GLY A 434 -12.18 -20.30 5.78
C GLY A 434 -12.86 -19.34 4.78
N LYS A 435 -13.65 -19.88 3.85
CA LYS A 435 -14.36 -19.12 2.82
C LYS A 435 -15.66 -18.58 3.41
N GLY A 436 -15.66 -17.30 3.79
CA GLY A 436 -16.88 -16.57 4.14
C GLY A 436 -17.53 -17.04 5.45
N LEU A 437 -17.95 -16.09 6.27
CA LEU A 437 -18.65 -16.26 7.56
C LEU A 437 -17.95 -17.12 8.64
N ALA A 438 -16.92 -17.91 8.33
CA ALA A 438 -16.11 -18.57 9.34
C ALA A 438 -15.42 -17.50 10.20
N LYS A 439 -15.84 -17.41 11.48
CA LYS A 439 -15.13 -16.61 12.47
C LYS A 439 -13.67 -17.04 12.47
N ALA A 440 -12.76 -16.08 12.58
CA ALA A 440 -11.36 -16.40 12.79
C ALA A 440 -11.25 -17.36 13.98
N PRO A 441 -10.41 -18.39 13.91
CA PRO A 441 -10.28 -19.32 15.02
C PRO A 441 -9.83 -18.57 16.28
N ASP A 442 -10.34 -18.97 17.44
CA ASP A 442 -9.93 -18.39 18.72
C ASP A 442 -8.43 -18.62 18.99
N VAL A 443 -7.87 -19.67 18.38
CA VAL A 443 -6.43 -19.99 18.43
C VAL A 443 -5.69 -19.38 17.24
N LYS A 444 -4.56 -18.77 17.55
CA LYS A 444 -3.70 -18.05 16.60
C LYS A 444 -2.48 -18.88 16.23
N HIS A 445 -2.15 -18.91 14.95
CA HIS A 445 -0.90 -19.45 14.47
C HIS A 445 0.27 -18.59 15.01
N PRO A 446 1.37 -19.18 15.53
CA PRO A 446 2.47 -18.43 16.16
C PRO A 446 3.18 -17.41 15.27
N ARG A 447 3.01 -17.54 13.95
CA ARG A 447 3.58 -16.63 12.93
C ARG A 447 2.59 -15.62 12.36
N GLU A 448 1.34 -15.61 12.83
CA GLU A 448 0.37 -14.65 12.30
C GLU A 448 0.84 -13.20 12.46
N ASN A 449 0.41 -12.32 11.56
CA ASN A 449 0.69 -10.89 11.60
C ASN A 449 2.17 -10.59 11.89
N SER A 450 3.08 -11.05 11.03
CA SER A 450 4.51 -10.87 11.27
C SER A 450 5.25 -10.40 10.01
N LEU A 451 6.36 -9.68 10.23
CA LEU A 451 7.40 -9.50 9.22
C LEU A 451 8.49 -10.54 9.47
N ILE A 452 8.87 -11.25 8.43
CA ILE A 452 9.94 -12.25 8.48
C ILE A 452 10.97 -11.88 7.42
N LYS A 453 12.25 -11.87 7.78
CA LYS A 453 13.36 -11.79 6.82
C LYS A 453 14.12 -13.11 6.84
N LEU A 454 14.40 -13.61 5.64
CA LEU A 454 15.26 -14.75 5.39
C LEU A 454 16.44 -14.34 4.51
N ASP A 455 17.55 -15.03 4.65
CA ASP A 455 18.65 -14.98 3.70
C ASP A 455 18.40 -15.90 2.49
N ARG A 456 19.39 -15.98 1.59
CA ARG A 456 19.32 -16.76 0.36
C ARG A 456 19.30 -18.26 0.63
N GLU A 457 19.81 -18.69 1.78
CA GLU A 457 19.87 -20.09 2.23
C GLU A 457 18.56 -20.49 2.95
N GLY A 458 17.63 -19.55 3.15
CA GLY A 458 16.35 -19.80 3.81
C GLY A 458 16.45 -19.86 5.33
N THR A 459 17.51 -19.27 5.90
CA THR A 459 17.67 -19.05 7.34
C THR A 459 16.98 -17.75 7.72
N ILE A 460 16.18 -17.79 8.78
CA ILE A 460 15.47 -16.61 9.27
C ILE A 460 16.47 -15.70 9.98
N SER A 461 16.73 -14.51 9.42
CA SER A 461 17.63 -13.53 10.01
C SER A 461 16.96 -12.77 11.16
N TRP A 462 15.67 -12.45 11.02
CA TRP A 462 14.88 -11.84 12.09
C TRP A 462 13.38 -11.96 11.82
N ILE A 463 12.62 -11.80 12.91
CA ILE A 463 11.17 -11.74 12.91
C ILE A 463 10.75 -10.51 13.71
N TRP A 464 9.74 -9.81 13.21
CA TRP A 464 9.03 -8.79 13.97
C TRP A 464 7.55 -9.18 14.07
N PRO A 465 7.07 -9.54 15.27
CA PRO A 465 5.66 -9.83 15.49
C PRO A 465 4.87 -8.53 15.52
N ALA A 466 3.90 -8.41 14.61
CA ALA A 466 2.97 -7.29 14.59
C ALA A 466 1.79 -7.59 15.52
N ARG A 467 1.25 -6.55 16.14
CA ARG A 467 0.08 -6.66 17.04
C ARG A 467 -1.24 -6.48 16.32
N GLY A 468 -1.22 -6.33 15.00
CA GLY A 468 -2.39 -6.20 14.13
C GLY A 468 -2.05 -6.57 12.67
N PRO A 469 -3.05 -6.65 11.78
CA PRO A 469 -2.84 -7.00 10.38
C PRO A 469 -1.96 -5.99 9.64
N ILE A 470 -0.90 -6.47 8.99
CA ILE A 470 -0.06 -5.66 8.10
C ILE A 470 -0.69 -5.62 6.70
N GLU A 471 -1.03 -4.42 6.22
CA GLU A 471 -1.75 -4.26 4.95
C GLU A 471 -0.84 -3.96 3.76
N THR A 472 -0.12 -2.84 3.84
CA THR A 472 0.72 -2.39 2.72
C THR A 472 2.15 -2.16 3.15
N PRO A 473 3.03 -3.16 2.96
CA PRO A 473 4.46 -2.91 2.96
C PRO A 473 4.90 -2.22 1.66
N CYS A 474 5.79 -1.25 1.81
CA CYS A 474 6.46 -0.52 0.73
C CYS A 474 7.94 -0.35 1.10
N LEU A 475 8.83 -0.75 0.19
CA LEU A 475 10.27 -0.54 0.36
C LEU A 475 10.68 0.78 -0.29
N SER A 476 11.61 1.49 0.34
CA SER A 476 12.34 2.57 -0.30
C SER A 476 13.12 2.04 -1.52
N ARG A 477 13.43 2.93 -2.45
CA ARG A 477 14.10 2.59 -3.71
C ARG A 477 15.44 1.85 -3.51
N ASP A 478 16.17 2.18 -2.45
CA ASP A 478 17.44 1.55 -2.06
C ASP A 478 17.26 0.29 -1.19
N GLY A 479 16.02 -0.09 -0.89
CA GLY A 479 15.67 -1.24 -0.06
C GLY A 479 16.03 -1.08 1.43
N ARG A 480 16.49 0.11 1.87
CA ARG A 480 16.88 0.33 3.26
C ARG A 480 15.68 0.47 4.19
N TYR A 481 14.67 1.23 3.78
CA TYR A 481 13.52 1.51 4.62
C TYR A 481 12.30 0.70 4.17
N LEU A 482 11.55 0.23 5.16
CA LEU A 482 10.27 -0.40 4.95
C LEU A 482 9.22 0.42 5.68
N VAL A 483 8.23 0.91 4.94
CA VAL A 483 7.02 1.49 5.52
C VAL A 483 5.93 0.43 5.44
N VAL A 484 5.25 0.17 6.56
CA VAL A 484 4.08 -0.70 6.60
C VAL A 484 2.91 0.03 7.25
N SER A 485 1.73 -0.15 6.68
CA SER A 485 0.47 0.26 7.30
C SER A 485 -0.13 -0.90 8.09
N MET A 486 -0.67 -0.59 9.27
CA MET A 486 -1.27 -1.57 10.17
C MET A 486 -2.67 -1.14 10.60
N CYS A 487 -3.60 -2.10 10.59
CA CYS A 487 -5.00 -1.91 11.01
C CYS A 487 -5.18 -2.10 12.52
N HIS A 488 -6.41 -1.85 12.99
CA HIS A 488 -6.84 -2.24 14.34
C HIS A 488 -6.75 -3.76 14.53
N ASN A 489 -6.66 -4.16 15.79
CA ASN A 489 -6.79 -5.55 16.18
C ASN A 489 -8.25 -5.79 16.60
N TYR A 490 -9.05 -6.39 15.72
CA TYR A 490 -10.46 -6.66 15.97
C TYR A 490 -10.70 -7.73 17.05
N ILE A 491 -9.74 -8.64 17.28
CA ILE A 491 -9.84 -9.67 18.32
C ILE A 491 -9.71 -9.02 19.70
N THR A 492 -8.68 -8.20 19.91
CA THR A 492 -8.48 -7.48 21.17
C THR A 492 -9.24 -6.16 21.22
N ARG A 493 -9.98 -5.82 20.16
CA ARG A 493 -10.71 -4.55 19.98
C ARG A 493 -9.87 -3.31 20.30
N SER A 494 -8.62 -3.29 19.86
CA SER A 494 -7.67 -2.20 20.13
C SER A 494 -7.20 -1.51 18.86
N LYS A 495 -7.21 -0.17 18.89
CA LYS A 495 -6.67 0.73 17.87
C LYS A 495 -5.26 1.22 18.20
N ASP A 496 -4.67 0.82 19.33
CA ASP A 496 -3.40 1.38 19.81
C ASP A 496 -2.21 1.13 18.89
N MET A 497 -2.35 0.11 18.06
CA MET A 497 -1.34 -0.32 17.11
C MET A 497 -1.67 0.14 15.68
N ALA A 498 -2.84 0.76 15.47
CA ALA A 498 -3.24 1.18 14.14
C ALA A 498 -2.45 2.41 13.72
N GLY A 499 -1.90 2.36 12.50
CA GLY A 499 -1.13 3.47 11.97
C GLY A 499 0.00 3.03 11.04
N ILE A 500 1.07 3.82 11.03
CA ILE A 500 2.19 3.68 10.09
C ILE A 500 3.47 3.41 10.84
N TYR A 501 4.17 2.36 10.41
CA TYR A 501 5.42 1.93 10.98
C TYR A 501 6.51 2.07 9.92
N CYS A 502 7.63 2.67 10.31
CA CYS A 502 8.82 2.77 9.47
C CYS A 502 9.94 1.96 10.10
N PHE A 503 10.60 1.12 9.30
CA PHE A 503 11.73 0.32 9.70
C PHE A 503 12.97 0.73 8.91
N ASP A 504 14.13 0.79 9.57
CA ASP A 504 15.45 0.83 8.93
C ASP A 504 16.03 -0.58 8.94
N LEU A 505 15.96 -1.25 7.78
CA LEU A 505 16.38 -2.64 7.62
C LEU A 505 17.90 -2.83 7.75
N LYS A 506 18.69 -1.76 7.66
CA LYS A 506 20.16 -1.80 7.80
C LYS A 506 20.63 -1.71 9.26
N ARG A 507 19.78 -1.31 10.21
CA ARG A 507 20.15 -1.30 11.65
C ARG A 507 20.53 -2.72 12.10
N PRO A 508 21.57 -2.93 12.92
CA PRO A 508 21.92 -4.27 13.40
C PRO A 508 20.88 -4.85 14.38
N GLY A 509 20.93 -6.16 14.62
CA GLY A 509 20.06 -6.86 15.58
C GLY A 509 18.71 -7.34 15.02
N GLY A 510 17.80 -7.75 15.90
CA GLY A 510 16.52 -8.35 15.56
C GLY A 510 15.44 -7.37 15.05
N GLY A 511 14.25 -7.89 14.77
CA GLY A 511 13.11 -7.12 14.23
C GLY A 511 12.77 -5.85 15.02
N PRO A 512 12.69 -5.88 16.36
CA PRO A 512 12.41 -4.68 17.17
C PRO A 512 13.42 -3.54 16.96
N ASN A 513 14.71 -3.86 16.75
CA ASN A 513 15.76 -2.86 16.55
C ASN A 513 15.66 -2.19 15.16
N LYS A 514 14.97 -2.84 14.22
CA LYS A 514 14.72 -2.26 12.89
C LYS A 514 13.67 -1.15 12.96
N LEU A 515 12.76 -1.17 13.94
CA LEU A 515 11.69 -0.16 14.04
C LEU A 515 12.31 1.22 14.31
N LEU A 516 12.07 2.16 13.40
CA LEU A 516 12.56 3.52 13.48
C LEU A 516 11.56 4.41 14.24
N TRP A 517 10.32 4.42 13.78
CA TRP A 517 9.22 5.16 14.39
C TRP A 517 7.86 4.55 14.06
N PHE A 518 6.87 4.95 14.84
CA PHE A 518 5.46 4.63 14.68
C PHE A 518 4.66 5.91 14.76
N TYR A 519 3.75 6.12 13.80
CA TYR A 519 2.74 7.17 13.85
C TYR A 519 1.39 6.53 14.14
N LYS A 520 0.84 6.80 15.34
CA LYS A 520 -0.50 6.34 15.73
C LYS A 520 -1.56 7.10 14.95
N MET A 521 -2.56 6.37 14.46
CA MET A 521 -3.72 6.94 13.78
C MET A 521 -4.97 6.77 14.64
N GLU A 522 -5.94 7.67 14.48
CA GLU A 522 -7.21 7.59 15.19
C GLU A 522 -8.09 6.43 14.68
N GLY A 523 -7.98 6.07 13.40
CA GLY A 523 -8.53 4.82 12.87
C GLY A 523 -7.45 3.93 12.24
N ILE A 524 -7.66 3.38 11.05
CA ILE A 524 -6.82 2.31 10.50
C ILE A 524 -5.81 2.80 9.44
N GLY A 525 -4.64 2.16 9.42
CA GLY A 525 -3.65 2.37 8.36
C GLY A 525 -3.88 1.44 7.17
N ILE A 526 -4.23 1.99 6.00
CA ILE A 526 -4.60 1.19 4.81
C ILE A 526 -3.45 1.07 3.80
N ALA A 527 -2.76 2.18 3.54
CA ALA A 527 -1.70 2.26 2.56
C ALA A 527 -0.56 3.16 3.05
N GLY A 528 0.66 2.79 2.67
CA GLY A 528 1.89 3.54 2.92
C GLY A 528 2.77 3.54 1.67
N ALA A 529 3.50 4.62 1.42
CA ALA A 529 4.48 4.71 0.33
C ALA A 529 5.72 5.50 0.75
N THR A 530 6.86 5.20 0.14
CA THR A 530 8.13 5.90 0.38
C THR A 530 8.52 6.80 -0.79
N GLY A 531 8.86 8.06 -0.52
CA GLY A 531 9.39 9.03 -1.48
C GLY A 531 10.90 9.26 -1.39
N LYS A 532 11.46 9.97 -2.37
CA LYS A 532 12.86 10.42 -2.42
C LYS A 532 12.88 11.92 -2.15
N LYS A 533 13.60 12.38 -1.13
CA LYS A 533 14.18 13.74 -1.16
C LYS A 533 15.69 13.55 -1.30
N ASP A 534 16.32 14.32 -2.19
CA ASP A 534 17.62 14.06 -2.83
C ASP A 534 18.84 13.98 -1.89
N THR A 535 18.89 12.92 -1.09
CA THR A 535 20.06 12.27 -0.45
C THR A 535 19.54 11.15 0.45
N LEU A 536 19.28 9.95 -0.08
CA LEU A 536 19.10 8.73 0.74
C LEU A 536 18.02 8.76 1.86
N GLU A 537 16.89 9.45 1.69
CA GLU A 537 15.89 9.63 2.76
C GLU A 537 14.51 9.02 2.45
N PRO A 538 13.85 8.36 3.44
CA PRO A 538 12.46 7.93 3.32
C PRO A 538 11.50 9.06 3.72
N ALA A 539 10.64 9.49 2.80
CA ALA A 539 9.42 10.23 3.13
C ALA A 539 8.23 9.25 3.10
N GLY A 540 7.52 9.05 4.21
CA GLY A 540 6.43 8.08 4.31
C GLY A 540 5.05 8.73 4.13
N TYR A 541 4.31 8.42 3.07
CA TYR A 541 2.94 8.93 2.87
C TYR A 541 1.92 7.89 3.21
N ALA A 542 0.84 8.28 3.89
CA ALA A 542 -0.17 7.36 4.37
C ALA A 542 -1.59 7.82 4.05
N ALA A 543 -2.44 6.88 3.62
CA ALA A 543 -3.87 7.12 3.58
C ALA A 543 -4.49 6.50 4.85
N VAL A 544 -5.34 7.27 5.53
CA VAL A 544 -5.91 6.94 6.84
C VAL A 544 -7.43 6.84 6.74
N GLU A 545 -8.01 5.97 7.52
CA GLU A 545 -9.44 5.99 7.79
C GLU A 545 -9.61 6.33 9.26
N ILE A 546 -10.45 7.32 9.59
CA ILE A 546 -10.75 7.69 10.98
C ILE A 546 -12.17 7.23 11.31
N GLU A 547 -12.27 6.14 12.05
CA GLU A 547 -13.55 5.58 12.44
C GLU A 547 -14.05 6.25 13.73
N ASN A 548 -14.86 7.29 13.58
CA ASN A 548 -15.89 7.74 14.54
C ASN A 548 -16.90 8.80 14.02
N SER A 549 -16.94 9.11 12.71
CA SER A 549 -17.89 10.10 12.18
C SER A 549 -18.45 9.82 10.78
N ALA A 550 -18.34 8.60 10.24
CA ALA A 550 -18.61 8.31 8.82
C ALA A 550 -17.76 9.17 7.85
N ARG A 551 -16.52 9.47 8.25
CA ARG A 551 -15.50 10.22 7.49
C ARG A 551 -14.22 9.41 7.40
N CYS A 552 -13.42 9.63 6.38
CA CYS A 552 -12.13 8.99 6.18
C CYS A 552 -11.12 10.09 5.84
N ASP A 553 -9.82 9.92 6.02
CA ASP A 553 -8.88 11.04 5.89
C ASP A 553 -7.53 10.62 5.31
N THR A 554 -7.03 11.24 4.26
CA THR A 554 -5.63 11.04 3.86
C THR A 554 -4.72 11.92 4.70
N SER A 555 -3.75 11.34 5.42
CA SER A 555 -2.78 12.08 6.25
C SER A 555 -1.39 12.03 5.63
N ILE A 556 -0.87 13.20 5.27
CA ILE A 556 0.42 13.32 4.60
C ILE A 556 1.49 13.54 5.66
N LEU A 557 2.35 12.53 5.84
CA LEU A 557 3.43 12.51 6.83
C LEU A 557 4.78 12.72 6.14
N VAL A 558 5.74 13.30 6.86
CA VAL A 558 7.16 13.36 6.49
C VAL A 558 8.02 12.76 7.60
#